data_AF-E4T6M6-F1
#
_entry.id   AF-E4T6M6-F1
#
_cell.length_a   1.000
_cell.length_b   1.000
_cell.length_c   1.000
_cell.angle_alpha   90.00
_cell.angle_beta   90.00
_cell.angle_gamma   90.00
#
_symmetry.space_group_name_H-M   'P 1'
#
loop_
_entity.id
_entity.type
_entity.pdbx_description
1 polymer ?
#
loop_
_entity_poly.entity_id
_entity_poly.type
_entity_poly.pdbx_seq_one_letter_code
_entity_poly.pdbx_strand_id
1 'polypeptide(L)'
;MTNETNLKSEFSDIIETTKYRTPNYDEILFDEYLRRKLSQSFKFIADDIIRNIRFGLIEKYSNDSACFREYGVLSTLKIVELMFYQLKVGINGPQKANINDPVYVINKNGQFILYNGYHRILVHLTEGLLEIDAYVLIVNI
;
A
#
# COMPACT_ATOMS: atom_id res chain seq x y z
N MET A 1 -8.40 22.19 5.14
CA MET A 1 -7.34 21.86 4.16
C MET A 1 -7.50 20.40 3.78
N THR A 2 -7.36 20.05 2.51
CA THR A 2 -7.38 18.64 2.08
C THR A 2 -6.08 17.95 2.49
N ASN A 3 -6.11 16.63 2.68
CA ASN A 3 -4.91 15.83 2.96
C ASN A 3 -3.79 16.08 1.92
N GLU A 4 -4.17 16.29 0.65
CA GLU A 4 -3.24 16.66 -0.42
C GLU A 4 -2.49 17.98 -0.16
N THR A 5 -3.19 19.02 0.31
CA THR A 5 -2.58 20.35 0.55
C THR A 5 -1.56 20.27 1.68
N ASN A 6 -1.88 19.51 2.73
CA ASN A 6 -0.97 19.29 3.86
C ASN A 6 0.26 18.45 3.45
N LEU A 7 0.05 17.40 2.64
CA LEU A 7 1.16 16.59 2.13
C LEU A 7 2.09 17.42 1.25
N LYS A 8 1.55 18.25 0.36
CA LYS A 8 2.36 19.12 -0.51
C LYS A 8 3.12 20.19 0.26
N SER A 9 2.59 20.72 1.36
CA SER A 9 3.33 21.71 2.16
C SER A 9 4.44 21.08 2.99
N GLU A 10 4.22 19.89 3.56
CA GLU A 10 5.18 19.22 4.45
C GLU A 10 6.24 18.40 3.70
N PHE A 11 5.89 17.80 2.55
CA PHE A 11 6.71 16.81 1.83
C PHE A 11 7.01 17.21 0.39
N SER A 12 6.99 18.51 0.06
CA SER A 12 7.23 19.00 -1.31
C SER A 12 8.53 18.49 -1.95
N ASP A 13 9.57 18.25 -1.15
CA ASP A 13 10.89 17.80 -1.62
C ASP A 13 10.92 16.32 -2.03
N ILE A 14 9.91 15.54 -1.65
CA ILE A 14 9.78 14.11 -1.95
C ILE A 14 8.51 13.79 -2.74
N ILE A 15 7.84 14.82 -3.25
CA ILE A 15 6.67 14.71 -4.13
C ILE A 15 7.11 15.10 -5.55
N GLU A 16 6.80 14.23 -6.50
CA GLU A 16 7.06 14.45 -7.92
C GLU A 16 5.76 14.40 -8.73
N THR A 17 5.61 15.30 -9.68
CA THR A 17 4.52 15.26 -10.65
C THR A 17 4.89 14.36 -11.82
N THR A 18 4.20 13.24 -11.97
CA THR A 18 4.36 12.33 -13.12
C THR A 18 3.71 12.94 -14.36
N LYS A 19 4.54 13.47 -15.28
CA LYS A 19 4.14 14.23 -16.48
C LYS A 19 3.61 13.37 -17.64
N TYR A 20 3.71 12.05 -17.54
CA TYR A 20 3.38 11.12 -18.64
C TYR A 20 2.04 10.40 -18.44
N ARG A 21 1.20 10.84 -17.49
CA ARG A 21 -0.16 10.33 -17.27
C ARG A 21 -1.16 11.47 -17.36
N THR A 22 -2.32 11.23 -17.96
CA THR A 22 -3.43 12.18 -18.00
C THR A 22 -4.59 11.64 -17.17
N PRO A 23 -5.07 12.37 -16.15
CA PRO A 23 -4.52 13.63 -15.64
C PRO A 23 -3.12 13.43 -15.00
N ASN A 24 -2.33 14.50 -14.98
CA ASN A 24 -1.05 14.51 -14.26
C ASN A 24 -1.28 14.06 -12.82
N TYR A 25 -0.33 13.29 -12.31
CA TYR A 25 -0.50 12.62 -11.04
C TYR A 25 0.70 12.89 -10.14
N ASP A 26 0.45 13.46 -8.96
CA ASP A 26 1.48 13.68 -7.97
C ASP A 26 1.70 12.41 -7.16
N GLU A 27 2.96 12.01 -7.04
CA GLU A 27 3.39 10.81 -6.35
C GLU A 27 4.44 11.17 -5.29
N ILE A 28 4.28 10.61 -4.10
CA ILE A 28 5.25 10.76 -3.00
C ILE A 28 6.20 9.56 -2.99
N LEU A 29 7.49 9.80 -2.75
CA LEU A 29 8.47 8.76 -2.45
C LEU A 29 8.10 8.09 -1.12
N PHE A 30 7.57 6.87 -1.18
CA PHE A 30 6.86 6.27 -0.07
C PHE A 30 7.78 5.79 1.05
N ASP A 31 8.94 5.21 0.71
CA ASP A 31 9.99 4.88 1.68
C ASP A 31 10.39 6.12 2.50
N GLU A 32 10.72 7.21 1.82
CA GLU A 32 11.16 8.45 2.46
C GLU A 32 10.05 9.05 3.34
N TYR A 33 8.80 9.03 2.86
CA TYR A 33 7.64 9.44 3.66
C TYR A 33 7.50 8.60 4.95
N LEU A 34 7.55 7.27 4.83
CA LEU A 34 7.43 6.35 5.96
C LEU A 34 8.54 6.59 6.99
N ARG A 35 9.78 6.78 6.51
CA ARG A 35 10.95 7.05 7.37
C ARG A 35 10.78 8.34 8.16
N ARG A 36 10.27 9.41 7.52
CA ARG A 36 10.01 10.70 8.18
C ARG A 36 8.84 10.63 9.16
N LYS A 37 7.75 9.96 8.81
CA LYS A 37 6.53 9.90 9.66
C LYS A 37 6.67 8.97 10.86
N LEU A 38 7.33 7.83 10.69
CA LEU A 38 7.38 6.79 11.72
C LEU A 38 8.78 6.59 12.32
N SER A 39 9.78 7.34 11.85
CA SER A 39 11.16 7.29 12.37
C SER A 39 11.76 5.87 12.41
N GLN A 40 11.35 5.00 11.49
CA GLN A 40 11.82 3.62 11.39
C GLN A 40 12.08 3.22 9.93
N SER A 41 12.92 2.20 9.74
CA SER A 41 13.17 1.62 8.43
C SER A 41 12.11 0.58 8.09
N PHE A 42 11.50 0.69 6.91
CA PHE A 42 10.59 -0.31 6.37
C PHE A 42 11.29 -1.21 5.37
N LYS A 43 10.87 -2.47 5.32
CA LYS A 43 11.40 -3.43 4.35
C LYS A 43 10.67 -3.29 3.02
N PHE A 44 11.42 -2.92 1.98
CA PHE A 44 10.97 -2.97 0.60
C PHE A 44 11.47 -4.25 -0.07
N ILE A 45 10.54 -5.11 -0.48
CA ILE A 45 10.85 -6.34 -1.22
C ILE A 45 10.93 -6.04 -2.71
N ALA A 46 11.65 -6.88 -3.45
CA ALA A 46 11.83 -6.72 -4.87
C ALA A 46 10.56 -7.07 -5.67
N ASP A 47 10.37 -6.37 -6.80
CA ASP A 47 9.18 -6.49 -7.66
C ASP A 47 9.02 -7.88 -8.31
N ASP A 48 10.10 -8.63 -8.46
CA ASP A 48 10.08 -10.00 -8.98
C ASP A 48 9.37 -10.97 -8.00
N ILE A 49 9.56 -10.79 -6.68
CA ILE A 49 8.86 -11.56 -5.65
C ILE A 49 7.35 -11.35 -5.79
N ILE A 50 6.92 -10.10 -5.97
CA ILE A 50 5.49 -9.76 -6.14
C ILE A 50 4.94 -10.31 -7.44
N ARG A 51 5.70 -10.26 -8.54
CA ARG A 51 5.31 -10.88 -9.80
C ARG A 51 5.08 -12.39 -9.65
N ASN A 52 5.95 -13.09 -8.94
CA ASN A 52 5.80 -14.52 -8.67
C ASN A 52 4.56 -14.83 -7.82
N ILE A 53 4.31 -14.03 -6.77
CA ILE A 53 3.08 -14.14 -5.98
C ILE A 53 1.85 -13.94 -6.87
N ARG A 54 1.84 -12.89 -7.69
CA ARG A 54 0.74 -12.59 -8.61
C ARG A 54 0.45 -13.76 -9.55
N PHE A 55 1.48 -14.34 -10.16
CA PHE A 55 1.31 -15.51 -11.02
C PHE A 55 0.69 -16.69 -10.29
N GLY A 56 1.19 -17.03 -9.09
CA GLY A 56 0.62 -18.13 -8.32
C GLY A 56 -0.80 -17.87 -7.80
N LEU A 57 -1.18 -16.61 -7.54
CA LEU A 57 -2.57 -16.26 -7.24
C LEU A 57 -3.48 -16.49 -8.45
N ILE A 58 -3.05 -16.06 -9.64
CA ILE A 58 -3.80 -16.27 -10.88
C ILE A 58 -3.95 -17.75 -11.17
N GLU A 59 -2.88 -18.53 -11.01
CA GLU A 59 -2.91 -19.99 -11.23
C GLU A 59 -3.87 -20.70 -10.25
N LYS A 60 -3.85 -20.30 -8.97
CA LYS A 60 -4.63 -20.97 -7.92
C LYS A 60 -6.10 -20.53 -7.87
N TYR A 61 -6.37 -19.25 -8.12
CA TYR A 61 -7.68 -18.63 -7.89
C TYR A 61 -8.32 -18.04 -9.16
N SER A 62 -7.65 -18.15 -10.32
CA SER A 62 -8.06 -17.51 -11.59
C SER A 62 -8.17 -15.98 -11.53
N ASN A 63 -7.62 -15.36 -10.48
CA ASN A 63 -7.61 -13.91 -10.26
C ASN A 63 -6.54 -13.53 -9.23
N ASP A 64 -6.16 -12.25 -9.19
CA ASP A 64 -5.07 -11.75 -8.35
C ASP A 64 -5.52 -10.75 -7.27
N SER A 65 -6.82 -10.53 -7.12
CA SER A 65 -7.36 -9.43 -6.30
C SER A 65 -8.68 -9.77 -5.60
N ALA A 66 -9.63 -10.41 -6.29
CA ALA A 66 -10.90 -10.85 -5.69
C ALA A 66 -10.69 -11.95 -4.65
N CYS A 67 -9.67 -12.80 -4.85
CA CYS A 67 -9.30 -13.91 -3.97
C CYS A 67 -9.00 -13.48 -2.53
N PHE A 68 -8.58 -12.24 -2.30
CA PHE A 68 -8.38 -11.72 -0.95
C PHE A 68 -9.70 -11.62 -0.19
N ARG A 69 -10.78 -11.17 -0.82
CA ARG A 69 -12.10 -11.08 -0.17
C ARG A 69 -12.75 -12.44 -0.02
N GLU A 70 -12.53 -13.33 -0.99
CA GLU A 70 -13.14 -14.67 -1.02
C GLU A 70 -12.47 -15.65 -0.05
N TYR A 71 -11.14 -15.58 0.08
CA TYR A 71 -10.35 -16.58 0.82
C TYR A 71 -9.45 -16.00 1.90
N GLY A 72 -9.30 -14.68 1.98
CA GLY A 72 -8.52 -14.02 3.01
C GLY A 72 -9.29 -13.88 4.33
N VAL A 73 -8.55 -13.79 5.42
CA VAL A 73 -9.09 -13.53 6.76
C VAL A 73 -9.04 -12.04 7.02
N LEU A 74 -10.16 -11.44 7.42
CA LEU A 74 -10.18 -10.04 7.85
C LEU A 74 -9.44 -9.92 9.19
N SER A 75 -8.42 -9.06 9.23
CA SER A 75 -7.62 -8.78 10.42
C SER A 75 -7.22 -7.31 10.43
N THR A 76 -7.15 -6.73 11.62
CA THR A 76 -6.50 -5.44 11.83
C THR A 76 -4.99 -5.67 11.99
N LEU A 77 -4.17 -4.94 11.23
CA LEU A 77 -2.71 -5.05 11.26
C LEU A 77 -2.08 -3.71 11.62
N LYS A 78 -0.94 -3.75 12.30
CA LYS A 78 -0.13 -2.56 12.49
C LYS A 78 0.62 -2.26 11.20
N ILE A 79 0.58 -1.01 10.74
CA ILE A 79 1.24 -0.59 9.49
C ILE A 79 2.75 -0.85 9.57
N VAL A 80 3.35 -0.73 10.77
CA VAL A 80 4.77 -1.00 11.03
C VAL A 80 5.21 -2.44 10.78
N GLU A 81 4.27 -3.40 10.74
CA GLU A 81 4.54 -4.82 10.49
C GLU A 81 4.51 -5.18 8.99
N LEU A 82 4.08 -4.24 8.15
CA LEU A 82 3.94 -4.46 6.72
C LEU A 82 5.27 -4.29 5.99
N MET A 83 5.47 -5.15 4.99
CA MET A 83 6.48 -5.03 3.95
C MET A 83 5.86 -4.42 2.71
N PHE A 84 6.62 -3.59 2.02
CA PHE A 84 6.18 -2.88 0.82
C PHE A 84 7.00 -3.28 -0.39
N TYR A 85 6.54 -2.93 -1.57
CA TYR A 85 7.30 -3.10 -2.82
C TYR A 85 7.14 -1.87 -3.73
N GLN A 86 6.03 -1.14 -3.61
CA GLN A 86 5.79 0.07 -4.39
C GLN A 86 6.52 1.27 -3.77
N LEU A 87 7.52 1.80 -4.50
CA LEU A 87 8.37 2.90 -4.04
C LEU A 87 7.69 4.29 -4.06
N LYS A 88 6.67 4.47 -4.89
CA LYS A 88 5.97 5.75 -5.06
C LYS A 88 4.47 5.58 -4.92
N VAL A 89 3.80 6.47 -4.20
CA VAL A 89 2.34 6.40 -3.99
C VAL A 89 1.69 7.68 -4.44
N GLY A 90 0.59 7.57 -5.18
CA GLY A 90 -0.23 8.71 -5.55
C GLY A 90 -0.78 9.45 -4.35
N ILE A 91 -0.53 10.76 -4.26
CA ILE A 91 -1.16 11.60 -3.21
C ILE A 91 -2.56 12.05 -3.61
N ASN A 92 -2.88 11.98 -4.90
CA ASN A 92 -4.20 12.28 -5.46
C ASN A 92 -4.99 10.99 -5.69
N GLY A 93 -4.89 10.02 -4.78
CA GLY A 93 -5.47 8.66 -4.88
C GLY A 93 -6.86 8.54 -5.47
N PRO A 94 -7.26 7.32 -5.92
CA PRO A 94 -8.55 7.14 -6.57
C PRO A 94 -9.67 7.69 -5.69
N GLN A 95 -10.33 8.74 -6.18
CA GLN A 95 -11.42 9.45 -5.47
C GLN A 95 -12.63 8.55 -5.14
N LYS A 96 -12.66 7.33 -5.71
CA LYS A 96 -13.77 6.39 -5.63
C LYS A 96 -13.57 5.27 -4.60
N ALA A 97 -12.39 5.14 -3.99
CA ALA A 97 -12.15 4.11 -2.97
C ALA A 97 -12.46 4.68 -1.58
N ASN A 98 -13.21 3.93 -0.75
CA ASN A 98 -13.44 4.32 0.63
C ASN A 98 -12.12 4.13 1.41
N ILE A 99 -11.74 5.14 2.20
CA ILE A 99 -10.54 5.10 3.03
C ILE A 99 -10.58 3.91 4.01
N ASN A 100 -11.78 3.56 4.49
CA ASN A 100 -12.00 2.50 5.46
C ASN A 100 -12.13 1.10 4.82
N ASP A 101 -12.01 0.97 3.50
CA ASP A 101 -12.02 -0.35 2.86
C ASP A 101 -10.77 -1.13 3.29
N PRO A 102 -10.88 -2.42 3.63
CA PRO A 102 -9.71 -3.21 3.97
C PRO A 102 -8.68 -3.26 2.84
N VAL A 103 -7.40 -3.22 3.20
CA VAL A 103 -6.29 -3.44 2.27
C VAL A 103 -6.09 -4.93 1.97
N TYR A 104 -5.31 -5.24 0.95
CA TYR A 104 -5.00 -6.63 0.61
C TYR A 104 -3.58 -6.94 1.04
N VAL A 105 -3.42 -7.96 1.87
CA VAL A 105 -2.14 -8.34 2.47
C VAL A 105 -1.88 -9.82 2.24
N ILE A 106 -0.67 -10.13 1.79
CA ILE A 106 -0.19 -11.50 1.69
C ILE A 106 0.51 -11.85 3.00
N ASN A 107 0.17 -12.99 3.60
CA ASN A 107 0.98 -13.60 4.65
C ASN A 107 1.79 -14.74 4.04
N LYS A 108 3.10 -14.51 3.89
CA LYS A 108 4.07 -15.51 3.44
C LYS A 108 5.02 -15.82 4.57
N ASN A 109 4.92 -17.02 5.15
CA ASN A 109 5.77 -17.47 6.26
C ASN A 109 5.81 -16.47 7.44
N GLY A 110 4.67 -15.89 7.81
CA GLY A 110 4.57 -14.90 8.89
C GLY A 110 4.98 -13.48 8.50
N GLN A 111 5.37 -13.24 7.25
CA GLN A 111 5.69 -11.91 6.72
C GLN A 111 4.46 -11.31 6.05
N PHE A 112 4.02 -10.15 6.52
CA PHE A 112 2.89 -9.42 5.96
C PHE A 112 3.37 -8.48 4.86
N ILE A 113 2.98 -8.76 3.62
CA ILE A 113 3.32 -7.94 2.46
C ILE A 113 2.07 -7.22 2.00
N LEU A 114 2.09 -5.88 1.95
CA LEU A 114 0.99 -5.11 1.38
C LEU A 114 0.93 -5.37 -0.12
N TYR A 115 -0.11 -6.07 -0.56
CA TYR A 115 -0.35 -6.38 -1.96
C TYR A 115 -1.10 -5.25 -2.68
N ASN A 116 -2.10 -4.65 -2.03
CA ASN A 116 -2.84 -3.51 -2.59
C ASN A 116 -3.42 -2.66 -1.45
N GLY A 117 -3.55 -1.36 -1.68
CA GLY A 117 -4.08 -0.41 -0.69
C GLY A 117 -3.11 0.70 -0.26
N TYR A 118 -2.02 0.91 -1.00
CA TYR A 118 -1.01 1.93 -0.71
C TYR A 118 -1.58 3.33 -0.44
N HIS A 119 -2.58 3.76 -1.21
CA HIS A 119 -3.24 5.04 -0.97
C HIS A 119 -3.95 5.08 0.39
N ARG A 120 -4.62 3.99 0.80
CA ARG A 120 -5.30 3.92 2.11
C ARG A 120 -4.30 3.97 3.26
N ILE A 121 -3.17 3.29 3.13
CA ILE A 121 -2.05 3.39 4.08
C ILE A 121 -1.54 4.82 4.19
N LEU A 122 -1.29 5.47 3.05
CA LEU A 122 -0.83 6.86 3.03
C LEU A 122 -1.81 7.79 3.75
N VAL A 123 -3.11 7.64 3.51
CA VAL A 123 -4.12 8.49 4.17
C VAL A 123 -4.21 8.18 5.66
N HIS A 124 -4.23 6.91 6.07
CA HIS A 124 -4.24 6.52 7.48
C HIS A 124 -3.06 7.14 8.24
N LEU A 125 -1.85 7.05 7.68
CA LEU A 125 -0.65 7.63 8.29
C LEU A 125 -0.71 9.16 8.37
N THR A 126 -1.31 9.80 7.36
CA THR A 126 -1.53 11.27 7.37
C THR A 126 -2.52 11.68 8.46
N GLU A 127 -3.47 10.81 8.80
CA GLU A 127 -4.46 10.98 9.87
C GLU A 127 -3.93 10.51 11.23
N GLY A 128 -2.69 10.02 11.32
CA GLY A 128 -2.08 9.53 12.56
C GLY A 128 -2.56 8.13 12.97
N LEU A 129 -3.26 7.41 12.09
CA LEU A 129 -3.71 6.04 12.30
C LEU A 129 -2.56 5.07 11.96
N LEU A 130 -2.21 4.21 12.93
CA LEU A 130 -1.08 3.27 12.83
C LEU A 130 -1.52 1.83 12.55
N GLU A 131 -2.83 1.60 12.48
CA GLU A 131 -3.45 0.30 12.25
C GLU A 131 -4.38 0.39 11.04
N ILE A 132 -4.58 -0.73 10.35
CA ILE A 132 -5.46 -0.80 9.18
C ILE A 132 -6.10 -2.18 9.07
N ASP A 133 -7.37 -2.21 8.67
CA ASP A 133 -8.03 -3.47 8.36
C ASP A 133 -7.52 -4.03 7.04
N ALA A 134 -7.31 -5.34 7.00
CA ALA A 134 -6.77 -6.05 5.87
C ALA A 134 -7.46 -7.39 5.65
N TYR A 135 -7.72 -7.73 4.39
CA TYR A 135 -7.91 -9.11 3.99
C TYR A 135 -6.54 -9.77 3.85
N VAL A 136 -6.23 -10.66 4.79
CA VAL A 136 -4.94 -11.37 4.87
C VAL A 136 -5.08 -12.74 4.20
N LEU A 137 -4.40 -12.92 3.07
CA LEU A 137 -4.37 -14.18 2.34
C LEU A 137 -3.07 -14.93 2.63
N ILE A 138 -3.19 -16.15 3.16
CA ILE A 138 -2.02 -17.02 3.38
C ILE A 138 -1.61 -17.66 2.07
N VAL A 139 -0.32 -17.50 1.72
CA VAL A 139 0.22 -17.96 0.45
C VAL A 139 1.44 -18.84 0.68
N ASN A 140 1.32 -20.11 0.24
CA ASN A 140 2.35 -21.14 0.31
C ASN A 140 2.94 -21.38 -1.09
N ILE A 141 3.44 -20.32 -1.73
CA ILE A 141 4.12 -20.36 -3.04
C ILE A 141 5.63 -20.37 -2.85
#